data_AF-A0A846KQI4-F1
#
_entry.id   AF-A0A846KQI4-F1
#
_cell.length_a   1.000
_cell.length_b   1.000
_cell.length_c   1.000
_cell.angle_alpha   90.00
_cell.angle_beta   90.00
_cell.angle_gamma   90.00
#
_symmetry.space_group_name_H-M   'P 1'
#
loop_
_entity.id
_entity.type
_entity.pdbx_description
1 polymer ?
#
loop_
_entity_poly.entity_id
_entity_poly.type
_entity_poly.pdbx_seq_one_letter_code
_entity_poly.pdbx_strand_id
1 'polypeptide(L)'
;MSSSVSLPREIESSLRQKFDSDSFSNITKDFPYCEAVEKIVGRSLMTRILDKKNLQAEALLYEKQIVGLIVYKNDLQSRFSSERKDNFEIKKIMLLRADSSSKNYKQELLNRVITLAKRNFAKGVLITIEDSSNLLEFLQEKKFSIVKTWEKTAMFPKEHLIQYVFPSTTAIPTSINGRGANQINHGLSAGEEVIASSGKRKERDVEPEIFESNKSRNISSRVHNLPMKGTIYFEYIMSGKKKFEGRVCGPACQSMHVGDQLKLFDRRAGWGIICEISSNDRYKTFKEMLEAKGVLPLLPQLEEKSIRLSKEQLLQEALRVYQSFPGSFRVNQYGAAAIGVKFIKKIYN
;
A
#
# COMPACT_ATOMS: atom_id res chain seq x y z
N MET A 1 -2.77 38.77 18.09
CA MET A 1 -4.24 38.76 17.91
C MET A 1 -4.57 37.93 16.67
N SER A 2 -5.02 36.69 16.83
CA SER A 2 -5.43 35.84 15.70
C SER A 2 -6.89 36.13 15.38
N SER A 3 -7.16 36.83 14.27
CA SER A 3 -8.51 36.97 13.74
C SER A 3 -9.03 35.60 13.30
N SER A 4 -9.97 35.03 14.06
CA SER A 4 -10.69 33.84 13.62
C SER A 4 -11.50 34.20 12.37
N VAL A 5 -11.17 33.56 11.26
CA VAL A 5 -11.94 33.73 10.01
C VAL A 5 -13.21 32.91 10.17
N SER A 6 -14.32 33.57 10.51
CA SER A 6 -15.65 32.95 10.52
C SER A 6 -16.16 32.78 9.09
N LEU A 7 -16.79 31.64 8.81
CA LEU A 7 -17.36 31.35 7.49
C LEU A 7 -18.71 32.06 7.31
N PRO A 8 -19.11 32.37 6.06
CA PRO A 8 -20.46 32.86 5.76
C PRO A 8 -21.53 31.87 6.25
N ARG A 9 -22.52 32.37 7.01
CA ARG A 9 -23.59 31.57 7.65
C ARG A 9 -24.39 30.67 6.69
N GLU A 10 -24.46 31.04 5.41
CA GLU A 10 -25.21 30.33 4.37
C GLU A 10 -24.54 29.00 3.95
N ILE A 11 -23.22 28.89 4.12
CA ILE A 11 -22.44 27.66 3.83
C ILE A 11 -22.58 26.65 4.99
N GLU A 12 -22.83 27.13 6.21
CA GLU A 12 -22.87 26.28 7.41
C GLU A 12 -24.07 25.32 7.44
N SER A 13 -25.21 25.68 6.86
CA SER A 13 -26.47 24.91 6.95
C SER A 13 -26.50 23.71 6.00
N SER A 14 -26.04 23.86 4.75
CA SER A 14 -26.03 22.77 3.75
C SER A 14 -25.03 21.65 4.07
N LEU A 15 -23.98 21.96 4.83
CA LEU A 15 -22.92 21.00 5.16
C LEU A 15 -23.22 20.15 6.41
N ARG A 16 -24.35 20.37 7.13
CA ARG A 16 -24.62 19.73 8.47
C ARG A 16 -24.93 18.24 8.40
N GLN A 17 -25.18 17.68 7.21
CA GLN A 17 -25.71 16.33 7.10
C GLN A 17 -24.69 15.21 6.84
N LYS A 18 -23.37 15.43 6.74
CA LYS A 18 -22.46 14.37 6.22
C LYS A 18 -21.08 14.15 6.85
N PHE A 19 -20.70 14.84 7.92
CA PHE A 19 -19.35 14.67 8.49
C PHE A 19 -19.39 14.46 10.00
N ASP A 20 -19.62 13.21 10.41
CA ASP A 20 -19.31 12.77 11.77
C ASP A 20 -17.86 12.27 11.79
N SER A 21 -17.06 12.81 12.72
CA SER A 21 -15.64 12.54 13.01
C SER A 21 -14.55 13.30 12.24
N ASP A 22 -13.44 13.54 12.95
CA ASP A 22 -12.21 14.18 12.49
C ASP A 22 -11.72 13.50 11.22
N SER A 23 -11.66 14.26 10.13
CA SER A 23 -11.35 13.69 8.82
C SER A 23 -10.41 14.57 8.02
N PHE A 24 -9.52 13.90 7.30
CA PHE A 24 -8.70 14.53 6.28
C PHE A 24 -9.46 14.54 4.96
N SER A 25 -9.63 15.72 4.40
CA SER A 25 -10.27 15.93 3.10
C SER A 25 -9.27 16.46 2.09
N ASN A 26 -9.26 15.87 0.89
CA ASN A 26 -8.44 16.38 -0.21
C ASN A 26 -8.97 17.73 -0.68
N ILE A 27 -8.06 18.67 -0.90
CA ILE A 27 -8.39 19.99 -1.44
C ILE A 27 -8.42 19.89 -2.96
N THR A 28 -9.63 19.84 -3.51
CA THR A 28 -9.92 19.85 -4.95
C THR A 28 -10.74 21.10 -5.30
N LYS A 29 -11.07 21.28 -6.60
CA LYS A 29 -11.92 22.40 -7.04
C LYS A 29 -13.31 22.38 -6.40
N ASP A 30 -13.81 21.19 -6.07
CA ASP A 30 -15.12 20.98 -5.45
C ASP A 30 -15.07 20.98 -3.91
N PHE A 31 -13.92 21.31 -3.31
CA PHE A 31 -13.77 21.35 -1.86
C PHE A 31 -14.57 22.54 -1.30
N PRO A 32 -15.52 22.31 -0.37
CA PRO A 32 -16.45 23.36 0.07
C PRO A 32 -15.78 24.55 0.77
N TYR A 33 -14.54 24.40 1.23
CA TYR A 33 -13.77 25.46 1.89
C TYR A 33 -12.61 25.98 1.03
N CYS A 34 -12.68 25.80 -0.30
CA CYS A 34 -11.62 26.19 -1.24
C CYS A 34 -11.21 27.66 -1.08
N GLU A 35 -12.17 28.58 -0.97
CA GLU A 35 -11.89 30.02 -0.78
C GLU A 35 -11.19 30.31 0.55
N ALA A 36 -11.60 29.64 1.64
CA ALA A 36 -10.96 29.80 2.94
C ALA A 36 -9.51 29.31 2.91
N VAL A 37 -9.25 28.16 2.29
CA VAL A 37 -7.89 27.65 2.08
C VAL A 37 -7.07 28.63 1.25
N GLU A 38 -7.64 29.18 0.17
CA GLU A 38 -6.94 30.16 -0.68
C GLU A 38 -6.48 31.39 0.11
N LYS A 39 -7.34 31.91 1.00
CA LYS A 39 -6.97 33.03 1.90
C LYS A 39 -5.82 32.67 2.84
N ILE A 40 -5.76 31.43 3.31
CA ILE A 40 -4.72 30.94 4.24
C ILE A 40 -3.38 30.68 3.53
N VAL A 41 -3.42 30.02 2.37
CA VAL A 41 -2.20 29.56 1.68
C VAL A 41 -1.71 30.53 0.58
N GLY A 42 -2.56 31.47 0.18
CA GLY A 42 -2.35 32.40 -0.91
C GLY A 42 -2.76 31.84 -2.27
N ARG A 43 -3.29 32.72 -3.13
CA ARG A 43 -3.78 32.38 -4.49
C ARG A 43 -2.78 31.62 -5.33
N SER A 44 -1.52 32.06 -5.36
CA SER A 44 -0.45 31.40 -6.14
C SER A 44 -0.23 29.94 -5.74
N LEU A 45 -0.19 29.64 -4.44
CA LEU A 45 -0.03 28.26 -3.97
C LEU A 45 -1.30 27.44 -4.23
N MET A 46 -2.48 28.05 -4.04
CA MET A 46 -3.76 27.40 -4.30
C MET A 46 -3.92 26.99 -5.77
N THR A 47 -3.59 27.86 -6.73
CA THR A 47 -3.59 27.52 -8.15
C THR A 47 -2.73 26.29 -8.44
N ARG A 48 -1.53 26.21 -7.83
CA ARG A 48 -0.63 25.07 -8.03
C ARG A 48 -1.17 23.77 -7.41
N ILE A 49 -1.90 23.85 -6.30
CA ILE A 49 -2.60 22.70 -5.68
C ILE A 49 -3.71 22.22 -6.61
N LEU A 50 -4.56 23.14 -7.08
CA LEU A 50 -5.73 22.81 -7.91
C LEU A 50 -5.37 22.31 -9.31
N ASP A 51 -4.28 22.80 -9.88
CA ASP A 51 -3.75 22.33 -11.18
C ASP A 51 -3.09 20.94 -11.10
N LYS A 52 -2.88 20.39 -9.90
CA LYS A 52 -2.26 19.08 -9.64
C LYS A 52 -0.89 18.86 -10.30
N LYS A 53 -0.21 19.92 -10.73
CA LYS A 53 1.04 19.83 -11.51
C LYS A 53 2.20 19.16 -10.76
N ASN A 54 2.15 19.12 -9.42
CA ASN A 54 3.01 18.31 -8.55
C ASN A 54 2.57 18.39 -7.09
N LEU A 55 1.64 19.27 -6.74
CA LEU A 55 1.21 19.48 -5.35
C LEU A 55 -0.14 18.82 -5.09
N GLN A 56 -0.28 18.31 -3.88
CA GLN A 56 -1.54 17.94 -3.27
C GLN A 56 -1.65 18.65 -1.93
N ALA A 57 -2.89 18.80 -1.47
CA ALA A 57 -3.15 19.31 -0.16
C ALA A 57 -4.33 18.58 0.49
N GLU A 58 -4.23 18.39 1.79
CA GLU A 58 -5.28 17.84 2.64
C GLU A 58 -5.58 18.80 3.79
N ALA A 59 -6.86 18.97 4.09
CA ALA A 59 -7.36 19.74 5.22
C ALA A 59 -7.83 18.78 6.32
N LEU A 60 -7.38 19.02 7.55
CA LEU A 60 -7.93 18.38 8.74
C LEU A 60 -9.18 19.17 9.16
N LEU A 61 -10.33 18.50 9.16
CA LEU A 61 -11.62 19.07 9.52
C LEU A 61 -12.04 18.61 10.91
N TYR A 62 -12.47 19.55 11.75
CA TYR A 62 -13.12 19.29 13.04
C TYR A 62 -14.35 20.17 13.18
N GLU A 63 -15.51 19.58 13.48
CA GLU A 63 -16.79 20.32 13.56
C GLU A 63 -16.99 21.24 12.34
N LYS A 64 -16.59 20.75 11.15
CA LYS A 64 -16.62 21.45 9.86
C LYS A 64 -15.71 22.68 9.72
N GLN A 65 -14.81 22.88 10.66
CA GLN A 65 -13.80 23.93 10.56
C GLN A 65 -12.47 23.31 10.13
N ILE A 66 -11.71 24.06 9.34
CA ILE A 66 -10.34 23.67 9.02
C ILE A 66 -9.47 23.96 10.25
N VAL A 67 -8.98 22.91 10.89
CA VAL A 67 -8.09 23.04 12.06
C VAL A 67 -6.62 22.85 11.68
N GLY A 68 -6.34 22.26 10.53
CA GLY A 68 -4.98 22.14 10.01
C GLY A 68 -4.92 21.87 8.51
N LEU A 69 -3.76 22.11 7.93
CA LEU A 69 -3.48 21.93 6.50
C LEU A 69 -2.15 21.25 6.29
N ILE A 70 -2.10 20.33 5.32
CA ILE A 70 -0.88 19.69 4.83
C ILE A 70 -0.80 19.95 3.33
N VAL A 71 0.31 20.49 2.86
CA VAL A 71 0.63 20.65 1.43
C VAL A 71 1.90 19.86 1.13
N TYR A 72 1.84 18.96 0.17
CA TYR A 72 2.93 18.03 -0.13
C TYR A 72 3.07 17.80 -1.63
N LYS A 73 4.21 17.22 -2.03
CA LYS A 73 4.44 16.82 -3.42
C LYS A 73 4.04 15.37 -3.67
N ASN A 74 3.57 15.09 -4.88
CA ASN A 74 3.21 13.75 -5.32
C ASN A 74 4.42 12.87 -5.56
N ASP A 75 5.49 13.47 -6.07
CA ASP A 75 6.71 12.75 -6.40
C ASP A 75 7.72 12.86 -5.25
N LEU A 76 8.41 11.75 -4.99
CA LEU A 76 9.55 11.74 -4.10
C LEU A 76 10.65 12.65 -4.66
N GLN A 77 11.39 13.30 -3.78
CA GLN A 77 12.42 14.24 -4.25
C GLN A 77 13.55 13.53 -5.00
N SER A 78 13.78 13.95 -6.24
CA SER A 78 14.97 13.59 -7.02
C SER A 78 16.03 14.71 -7.05
N ARG A 79 15.67 15.94 -6.65
CA ARG A 79 16.49 17.16 -6.82
C ARG A 79 17.44 17.48 -5.67
N PHE A 80 17.22 16.91 -4.49
CA PHE A 80 18.21 17.00 -3.43
C PHE A 80 19.31 15.95 -3.69
N SER A 81 20.51 16.13 -3.10
CA SER A 81 21.68 15.27 -3.28
C SER A 81 21.33 13.76 -3.28
N SER A 82 22.19 12.94 -3.88
CA SER A 82 22.05 11.47 -3.97
C SER A 82 21.59 10.80 -2.67
N GLU A 83 21.92 11.37 -1.51
CA GLU A 83 21.59 10.93 -0.16
C GLU A 83 20.10 11.10 0.24
N ARG A 84 19.32 11.92 -0.48
CA ARG A 84 17.93 12.26 -0.10
C ARG A 84 16.89 11.84 -1.11
N LYS A 85 17.30 11.05 -2.10
CA LYS A 85 16.37 10.36 -3.01
C LYS A 85 15.39 9.53 -2.18
N ASP A 86 14.14 9.51 -2.60
CA ASP A 86 13.06 8.73 -2.00
C ASP A 86 12.46 9.29 -0.69
N ASN A 87 12.67 10.57 -0.34
CA ASN A 87 11.96 11.20 0.78
C ASN A 87 10.63 11.84 0.33
N PHE A 88 9.62 11.76 1.21
CA PHE A 88 8.33 12.42 1.04
C PHE A 88 8.43 13.88 1.47
N GLU A 89 8.12 14.83 0.59
CA GLU A 89 8.30 16.25 0.88
C GLU A 89 6.99 16.95 1.24
N ILE A 90 6.94 17.48 2.45
CA ILE A 90 5.92 18.41 2.92
C ILE A 90 6.40 19.84 2.66
N LYS A 91 5.66 20.56 1.82
CA LYS A 91 5.92 21.96 1.51
C LYS A 91 5.36 22.90 2.55
N LYS A 92 4.24 22.54 3.16
CA LYS A 92 3.63 23.33 4.22
C LYS A 92 2.87 22.41 5.16
N ILE A 93 3.03 22.63 6.46
CA ILE A 93 2.19 22.05 7.50
C ILE A 93 1.76 23.20 8.40
N MET A 94 0.45 23.35 8.59
CA MET A 94 -0.10 24.49 9.34
C MET A 94 -1.11 23.96 10.36
N LEU A 95 -0.97 24.45 11.59
CA LEU A 95 -2.00 24.35 12.62
C LEU A 95 -2.75 25.69 12.63
N LEU A 96 -4.03 25.68 12.31
CA LEU A 96 -4.85 26.90 12.21
C LEU A 96 -5.58 27.21 13.52
N ARG A 97 -5.85 26.18 14.32
CA ARG A 97 -6.46 26.30 15.65
C ARG A 97 -5.58 25.61 16.68
N ALA A 98 -4.96 26.39 17.55
CA ALA A 98 -4.14 25.89 18.66
C ALA A 98 -4.92 25.77 19.98
N ASP A 99 -6.17 26.27 20.01
CA ASP A 99 -6.96 26.58 21.19
C ASP A 99 -7.87 25.43 21.68
N SER A 100 -7.89 24.27 21.02
CA SER A 100 -8.70 23.14 21.48
C SER A 100 -7.99 22.39 22.61
N SER A 101 -8.24 22.79 23.85
CA SER A 101 -7.73 22.20 25.09
C SER A 101 -7.91 20.67 25.23
N SER A 102 -8.68 20.02 24.35
CA SER A 102 -8.94 18.58 24.38
C SER A 102 -8.31 17.76 23.24
N LYS A 103 -7.86 18.38 22.13
CA LYS A 103 -7.42 17.63 20.93
C LYS A 103 -6.02 17.96 20.46
N ASN A 104 -5.22 16.92 20.23
CA ASN A 104 -3.83 17.03 19.79
C ASN A 104 -3.72 17.06 18.25
N TYR A 105 -4.21 18.14 17.62
CA TYR A 105 -4.17 18.27 16.16
C TYR A 105 -2.76 18.29 15.57
N LYS A 106 -1.74 18.73 16.34
CA LYS A 106 -0.33 18.62 15.93
C LYS A 106 0.05 17.16 15.66
N GLN A 107 -0.34 16.26 16.56
CA GLN A 107 -0.11 14.83 16.42
C GLN A 107 -0.91 14.22 15.27
N GLU A 108 -2.17 14.63 15.06
CA GLU A 108 -2.98 14.15 13.93
C GLU A 108 -2.40 14.55 12.57
N LEU A 109 -1.97 15.80 12.41
CA LEU A 109 -1.30 16.26 11.20
C LEU A 109 -0.01 15.47 10.94
N LEU A 110 0.80 15.25 11.99
CA LEU A 110 2.02 14.45 11.87
C LEU A 110 1.73 12.98 11.52
N ASN A 111 0.78 12.35 12.20
CA ASN A 111 0.35 10.97 11.91
C ASN A 111 -0.08 10.84 10.45
N ARG A 112 -0.81 11.83 9.94
CA ARG A 112 -1.22 11.86 8.54
C ARG A 112 -0.05 12.01 7.59
N VAL A 113 0.88 12.92 7.86
CA VAL A 113 2.13 13.07 7.08
C VAL A 113 2.89 11.74 7.01
N ILE A 114 3.07 11.06 8.14
CA ILE A 114 3.75 9.77 8.21
C ILE A 114 3.01 8.70 7.42
N THR A 115 1.68 8.67 7.50
CA THR A 115 0.83 7.76 6.73
C THR A 115 0.97 7.99 5.23
N LEU A 116 0.94 9.25 4.79
CA LEU A 116 1.13 9.62 3.39
C LEU A 116 2.52 9.23 2.89
N ALA A 117 3.56 9.47 3.69
CA ALA A 117 4.93 9.09 3.34
C ALA A 117 5.11 7.58 3.22
N LYS A 118 4.58 6.80 4.17
CA LYS A 118 4.60 5.32 4.12
C LYS A 118 3.84 4.77 2.92
N ARG A 119 2.67 5.34 2.59
CA ARG A 119 1.90 4.97 1.39
C ARG A 119 2.65 5.23 0.08
N ASN A 120 3.55 6.22 0.10
CA ASN A 120 4.44 6.52 -1.02
C ASN A 120 5.81 5.83 -0.91
N PHE A 121 5.97 4.86 0.02
CA PHE A 121 7.20 4.10 0.24
C PHE A 121 8.44 4.97 0.44
N ALA A 122 8.25 6.15 1.02
CA ALA A 122 9.35 7.05 1.26
C ALA A 122 10.27 6.48 2.34
N LYS A 123 11.57 6.76 2.25
CA LYS A 123 12.56 6.43 3.30
C LYS A 123 12.46 7.34 4.53
N GLY A 124 11.76 8.46 4.38
CA GLY A 124 11.59 9.47 5.40
C GLY A 124 10.70 10.60 4.95
N VAL A 125 10.59 11.62 5.79
CA VAL A 125 9.83 12.84 5.57
C VAL A 125 10.78 14.02 5.61
N LEU A 126 10.64 14.92 4.64
CA LEU A 126 11.29 16.23 4.62
C LEU A 126 10.24 17.32 4.77
N ILE A 127 10.44 18.25 5.70
CA ILE A 127 9.51 19.37 5.93
C ILE A 127 10.31 20.68 5.88
N THR A 128 9.82 21.65 5.10
CA THR A 128 10.28 23.03 5.20
C THR A 128 9.40 23.77 6.21
N ILE A 129 10.01 24.37 7.22
CA ILE A 129 9.32 25.05 8.32
C ILE A 129 10.05 26.34 8.69
N GLU A 130 9.29 27.39 9.00
CA GLU A 130 9.83 28.65 9.50
C GLU A 130 10.29 28.51 10.96
N ASP A 131 11.38 29.19 11.32
CA ASP A 131 11.96 29.19 12.68
C ASP A 131 10.95 29.66 13.74
N SER A 132 10.08 30.62 13.38
CA SER A 132 9.01 31.14 14.24
C SER A 132 7.80 30.19 14.37
N SER A 133 7.80 29.03 13.73
CA SER A 133 6.66 28.11 13.76
C SER A 133 6.57 27.35 15.09
N ASN A 134 5.40 27.38 15.72
CA ASN A 134 5.09 26.59 16.92
C ASN A 134 5.06 25.06 16.70
N LEU A 135 5.29 24.60 15.47
CA LEU A 135 5.44 23.19 15.12
C LEU A 135 6.91 22.75 15.13
N LEU A 136 7.90 23.66 15.11
CA LEU A 136 9.31 23.29 15.00
C LEU A 136 9.77 22.47 16.21
N GLU A 137 9.56 23.01 17.41
CA GLU A 137 9.89 22.34 18.68
C GLU A 137 9.17 20.98 18.79
N PHE A 138 7.86 20.96 18.50
CA PHE A 138 7.07 19.72 18.46
C PHE A 138 7.64 18.68 17.49
N LEU A 139 8.10 19.08 16.30
CA LEU A 139 8.69 18.14 15.34
C LEU A 139 10.04 17.62 15.82
N GLN A 140 10.85 18.46 16.47
CA GLN A 140 12.12 18.04 17.08
C GLN A 140 11.91 17.01 18.21
N GLU A 141 10.90 17.21 19.07
CA GLU A 141 10.48 16.22 20.08
C GLU A 141 10.07 14.88 19.43
N LYS A 142 9.51 14.92 18.22
CA LYS A 142 9.15 13.74 17.42
C LYS A 142 10.31 13.20 16.58
N LYS A 143 11.54 13.51 16.98
CA LYS A 143 12.80 13.01 16.38
C LYS A 143 13.05 13.51 14.96
N PHE A 144 12.46 14.64 14.56
CA PHE A 144 12.90 15.32 13.35
C PHE A 144 14.20 16.08 13.63
N SER A 145 15.22 15.90 12.79
CA SER A 145 16.47 16.63 12.89
C SER A 145 16.50 17.80 11.90
N ILE A 146 17.10 18.93 12.29
CA ILE A 146 17.38 20.02 11.35
C ILE A 146 18.53 19.57 10.45
N VAL A 147 18.28 19.61 9.14
CA VAL A 147 19.24 19.16 8.13
C VAL A 147 19.87 20.33 7.39
N LYS A 148 19.10 21.39 7.16
CA LYS A 148 19.61 22.62 6.54
C LYS A 148 18.84 23.80 7.08
N THR A 149 19.52 24.93 7.18
CA THR A 149 18.96 26.21 7.58
C THR A 149 19.36 27.27 6.55
N TRP A 150 18.46 28.17 6.19
CA TRP A 150 18.78 29.30 5.32
C TRP A 150 17.95 30.53 5.69
N GLU A 151 18.46 31.69 5.31
CA GLU A 151 17.78 32.97 5.40
C GLU A 151 17.27 33.34 4.02
N LYS A 152 15.99 33.70 3.91
CA LYS A 152 15.38 34.02 2.60
C LYS A 152 15.78 35.40 2.10
N THR A 153 16.13 36.32 2.99
CA THR A 153 16.73 37.67 2.81
C THR A 153 16.66 38.37 4.18
N ALA A 154 17.33 39.52 4.36
CA ALA A 154 17.44 40.22 5.65
C ALA A 154 16.11 40.59 6.36
N MET A 155 14.97 40.54 5.66
CA MET A 155 13.64 40.84 6.22
C MET A 155 12.73 39.62 6.43
N PHE A 156 13.18 38.40 6.10
CA PHE A 156 12.33 37.20 6.17
C PHE A 156 12.74 36.26 7.29
N PRO A 157 11.76 35.55 7.90
CA PRO A 157 12.06 34.57 8.92
C PRO A 157 12.99 33.48 8.36
N LYS A 158 13.93 33.07 9.20
CA LYS A 158 14.82 31.93 8.99
C LYS A 158 13.99 30.68 8.71
N GLU A 159 14.40 29.87 7.75
CA GLU A 159 13.72 28.61 7.40
C GLU A 159 14.63 27.41 7.67
N HIS A 160 14.01 26.32 8.10
CA HIS A 160 14.64 25.04 8.34
C HIS A 160 14.07 23.98 7.41
N LEU A 161 14.95 23.17 6.83
CA LEU A 161 14.61 21.86 6.30
C LEU A 161 14.89 20.83 7.39
N ILE A 162 13.82 20.22 7.89
CA ILE A 162 13.90 19.17 8.89
C ILE A 162 13.58 17.81 8.28
N GLN A 163 14.14 16.74 8.85
CA GLN A 163 14.00 15.39 8.35
C GLN A 163 13.63 14.41 9.45
N TYR A 164 12.72 13.49 9.12
CA TYR A 164 12.50 12.27 9.88
C TYR A 164 12.85 11.07 9.01
N VAL A 165 13.74 10.22 9.49
CA VAL A 165 14.14 8.99 8.81
C VAL A 165 13.34 7.85 9.40
N PHE A 166 12.68 7.06 8.55
CA PHE A 166 12.02 5.86 9.05
C PHE A 166 13.09 4.89 9.54
N PRO A 167 12.87 4.22 10.70
CA PRO A 167 13.74 3.13 11.11
C PRO A 167 13.84 2.13 9.95
N SER A 168 15.04 1.89 9.45
CA SER A 168 15.26 0.79 8.52
C SER A 168 14.77 -0.46 9.22
N THR A 169 13.82 -1.18 8.63
CA THR A 169 13.52 -2.54 9.04
C THR A 169 14.81 -3.30 8.86
N THR A 170 15.63 -3.39 9.91
CA THR A 170 16.85 -4.17 9.89
C THR A 170 16.42 -5.55 9.44
N ALA A 171 17.01 -6.02 8.34
CA ALA A 171 16.74 -7.35 7.82
C ALA A 171 16.79 -8.30 9.01
N ILE A 172 15.67 -8.99 9.27
CA ILE A 172 15.61 -10.01 10.30
C ILE A 172 16.83 -10.90 10.02
N PRO A 173 17.79 -11.03 10.94
CA PRO A 173 18.97 -11.82 10.68
C PRO A 173 18.49 -13.23 10.35
N THR A 174 18.64 -13.63 9.09
CA THR A 174 18.44 -15.00 8.64
C THR A 174 19.61 -15.83 9.14
N SER A 175 19.79 -15.92 10.45
CA SER A 175 20.57 -16.99 11.07
C SER A 175 19.63 -18.16 11.35
N ILE A 176 19.12 -18.78 10.28
CA ILE A 176 18.70 -20.19 10.38
C ILE A 176 20.01 -20.98 10.28
N ASN A 177 20.74 -21.02 11.39
CA ASN A 177 21.74 -22.06 11.58
C ASN A 177 20.95 -23.37 11.76
N GLY A 178 20.94 -24.16 10.69
CA GLY A 178 20.50 -25.54 10.77
C GLY A 178 21.36 -26.30 11.76
N ARG A 179 20.70 -26.98 12.70
CA ARG A 179 21.12 -28.24 13.34
C ARG A 179 20.04 -28.65 14.33
N GLY A 180 19.48 -29.85 14.13
CA GLY A 180 18.56 -30.45 15.09
C GLY A 180 17.42 -31.22 14.44
N ALA A 181 17.73 -32.17 13.56
CA ALA A 181 16.82 -33.28 13.31
C ALA A 181 16.77 -34.12 14.59
N ASN A 182 15.80 -33.86 15.46
CA ASN A 182 15.41 -34.82 16.49
C ASN A 182 14.19 -35.58 15.99
N GLN A 183 14.44 -36.84 15.63
CA GLN A 183 13.43 -37.87 15.50
C GLN A 183 12.67 -37.96 16.83
N ILE A 184 11.37 -37.71 16.80
CA ILE A 184 10.45 -38.14 17.86
C ILE A 184 9.68 -39.32 17.27
N ASN A 185 10.11 -40.52 17.65
CA ASN A 185 9.33 -41.74 17.49
C ASN A 185 8.13 -41.67 18.43
N HIS A 186 6.93 -41.48 17.89
CA HIS A 186 5.70 -41.85 18.58
C HIS A 186 5.30 -43.24 18.12
N GLY A 187 5.44 -44.22 19.03
CA GLY A 187 4.87 -45.54 18.90
C GLY A 187 3.35 -45.47 18.89
N LEU A 188 2.74 -46.09 17.87
CA LEU A 188 1.33 -46.41 17.83
C LEU A 188 1.17 -47.88 18.25
N SER A 189 0.46 -48.09 19.36
CA SER A 189 0.05 -49.42 19.82
C SER A 189 -1.11 -49.93 18.97
N ALA A 190 -1.00 -51.18 18.55
CA ALA A 190 -2.06 -51.94 17.92
C ALA A 190 -3.24 -52.13 18.88
N GLY A 191 -4.45 -51.83 18.39
CA GLY A 191 -5.71 -52.34 18.91
C GLY A 191 -6.36 -53.14 17.79
N GLU A 192 -6.42 -54.45 17.97
CA GLU A 192 -7.18 -55.39 17.15
C GLU A 192 -8.67 -55.09 17.26
N GLU A 193 -9.39 -55.09 16.14
CA GLU A 193 -10.79 -55.50 16.15
C GLU A 193 -11.16 -56.20 14.84
N VAL A 194 -11.69 -57.40 15.00
CA VAL A 194 -12.10 -58.37 13.99
C VAL A 194 -13.54 -58.10 13.62
N ILE A 195 -13.84 -57.79 12.35
CA ILE A 195 -15.18 -58.04 11.78
C ILE A 195 -15.03 -58.55 10.34
N ALA A 196 -15.48 -59.80 10.14
CA ALA A 196 -15.68 -60.42 8.85
C ALA A 196 -16.96 -59.91 8.18
N SER A 197 -16.94 -59.72 6.86
CA SER A 197 -17.69 -60.58 5.91
C SER A 197 -17.86 -59.95 4.52
N SER A 198 -17.53 -60.78 3.52
CA SER A 198 -18.12 -60.93 2.18
C SER A 198 -18.40 -59.70 1.30
N GLY A 199 -17.67 -59.63 0.17
CA GLY A 199 -18.10 -58.91 -1.03
C GLY A 199 -17.11 -59.03 -2.17
N LYS A 200 -16.96 -60.23 -2.77
CA LYS A 200 -16.10 -60.45 -3.95
C LYS A 200 -16.67 -59.71 -5.17
N ARG A 201 -16.02 -58.62 -5.59
CA ARG A 201 -16.09 -58.09 -6.96
C ARG A 201 -14.70 -58.14 -7.57
N LYS A 202 -14.58 -58.83 -8.71
CA LYS A 202 -13.38 -58.87 -9.56
C LYS A 202 -13.09 -57.46 -10.08
N GLU A 203 -12.12 -56.78 -9.48
CA GLU A 203 -11.42 -55.66 -10.12
C GLU A 203 -10.47 -56.22 -11.18
N ARG A 204 -10.45 -55.57 -12.34
CA ARG A 204 -9.52 -55.84 -13.42
C ARG A 204 -8.25 -55.06 -13.13
N ASP A 205 -7.14 -55.77 -13.03
CA ASP A 205 -5.79 -55.21 -13.01
C ASP A 205 -5.56 -54.45 -14.33
N VAL A 206 -5.61 -53.12 -14.26
CA VAL A 206 -5.13 -52.24 -15.32
C VAL A 206 -3.73 -51.82 -14.90
N GLU A 207 -2.72 -52.42 -15.53
CA GLU A 207 -1.34 -51.99 -15.39
C GLU A 207 -1.23 -50.49 -15.75
N PRO A 208 -0.59 -49.65 -14.92
CA PRO A 208 -0.37 -48.26 -15.25
C PRO A 208 0.68 -48.17 -16.36
N GLU A 209 0.26 -47.73 -17.55
CA GLU A 209 1.18 -47.28 -18.61
C GLU A 209 2.08 -46.16 -18.05
N ILE A 210 3.34 -46.52 -17.82
CA ILE A 210 4.42 -45.57 -17.53
C ILE A 210 4.66 -44.78 -18.81
N PHE A 211 4.04 -43.60 -18.90
CA PHE A 211 4.20 -42.68 -20.02
C PHE A 211 5.62 -42.10 -19.98
N GLU A 212 6.53 -42.73 -20.71
CA GLU A 212 7.92 -42.27 -20.83
C GLU A 212 7.99 -40.84 -21.37
N SER A 213 8.70 -40.03 -20.59
CA SER A 213 9.01 -38.63 -20.77
C SER A 213 9.25 -38.20 -22.23
N ASN A 214 8.34 -37.38 -22.73
CA ASN A 214 8.50 -36.60 -23.94
C ASN A 214 9.80 -35.77 -23.89
N LYS A 215 10.66 -36.00 -24.89
CA LYS A 215 11.81 -35.17 -25.27
C LYS A 215 11.49 -33.69 -25.10
N SER A 216 12.29 -32.98 -24.31
CA SER A 216 12.17 -31.53 -24.06
C SER A 216 12.36 -30.77 -25.38
N ARG A 217 11.24 -30.50 -26.07
CA ARG A 217 11.21 -29.44 -27.05
C ARG A 217 11.54 -28.17 -26.28
N ASN A 218 12.61 -27.51 -26.71
CA ASN A 218 13.11 -26.25 -26.16
C ASN A 218 12.10 -25.14 -26.50
N ILE A 219 10.92 -25.16 -25.86
CA ILE A 219 9.88 -24.16 -26.04
C ILE A 219 10.41 -22.90 -25.34
N SER A 220 10.84 -21.93 -26.14
CA SER A 220 11.20 -20.60 -25.66
C SER A 220 10.03 -20.05 -24.82
N SER A 221 10.26 -19.85 -23.52
CA SER A 221 9.27 -19.32 -22.61
C SER A 221 8.92 -17.88 -23.00
N ARG A 222 7.62 -17.59 -23.13
CA ARG A 222 7.17 -16.23 -23.48
C ARG A 222 7.27 -15.32 -22.25
N VAL A 223 7.52 -14.04 -22.47
CA VAL A 223 7.57 -13.03 -21.40
C VAL A 223 6.34 -12.14 -21.47
N HIS A 224 5.54 -12.15 -20.41
CA HIS A 224 4.35 -11.31 -20.26
C HIS A 224 4.63 -10.09 -19.40
N ASN A 225 4.15 -8.91 -19.79
CA ASN A 225 4.41 -7.67 -19.07
C ASN A 225 3.14 -7.18 -18.36
N LEU A 226 3.15 -7.13 -17.03
CA LEU A 226 2.04 -6.56 -16.25
C LEU A 226 2.51 -5.40 -15.35
N PRO A 227 1.88 -4.23 -15.45
CA PRO A 227 2.12 -3.15 -14.51
C PRO A 227 1.53 -3.52 -13.15
N MET A 228 2.27 -3.24 -12.09
CA MET A 228 1.84 -3.41 -10.70
C MET A 228 2.20 -2.17 -9.91
N LYS A 229 1.26 -1.64 -9.14
CA LYS A 229 1.49 -0.48 -8.26
C LYS A 229 1.80 -0.98 -6.86
N GLY A 230 2.84 -0.42 -6.26
CA GLY A 230 3.21 -0.71 -4.87
C GLY A 230 4.27 -1.80 -4.80
N THR A 231 5.50 -1.38 -4.54
CA THR A 231 6.68 -2.25 -4.46
C THR A 231 6.59 -3.27 -3.33
N ILE A 232 5.76 -3.03 -2.31
CA ILE A 232 5.51 -3.98 -1.22
C ILE A 232 5.04 -5.35 -1.72
N TYR A 233 4.28 -5.38 -2.81
CA TYR A 233 3.85 -6.66 -3.39
C TYR A 233 5.01 -7.42 -4.03
N PHE A 234 6.00 -6.71 -4.58
CA PHE A 234 7.23 -7.35 -5.06
C PHE A 234 8.00 -7.99 -3.91
N GLU A 235 8.10 -7.31 -2.76
CA GLU A 235 8.73 -7.86 -1.55
C GLU A 235 8.00 -9.11 -1.04
N TYR A 236 6.67 -9.12 -1.08
CA TYR A 236 5.90 -10.30 -0.73
C TYR A 236 6.09 -11.47 -1.71
N ILE A 237 6.25 -11.20 -3.01
CA ILE A 237 6.52 -12.25 -4.00
C ILE A 237 7.96 -12.77 -3.83
N MET A 238 8.93 -11.88 -3.64
CA MET A 238 10.34 -12.23 -3.43
C MET A 238 10.54 -13.09 -2.18
N SER A 239 9.81 -12.81 -1.10
CA SER A 239 9.84 -13.59 0.13
C SER A 239 8.97 -14.86 0.10
N GLY A 240 8.20 -15.08 -0.98
CA GLY A 240 7.28 -16.22 -1.10
C GLY A 240 5.98 -16.11 -0.30
N LYS A 241 5.75 -14.99 0.42
CA LYS A 241 4.49 -14.72 1.14
C LYS A 241 3.31 -14.60 0.17
N LYS A 242 3.49 -13.88 -0.94
CA LYS A 242 2.50 -13.75 -2.00
C LYS A 242 2.75 -14.81 -3.06
N LYS A 243 1.86 -15.80 -3.12
CA LYS A 243 1.95 -16.95 -4.02
C LYS A 243 1.18 -16.75 -5.32
N PHE A 244 0.16 -15.89 -5.30
CA PHE A 244 -0.70 -15.63 -6.44
C PHE A 244 -0.83 -14.13 -6.71
N GLU A 245 -0.84 -13.76 -7.98
CA GLU A 245 -1.23 -12.43 -8.44
C GLU A 245 -2.67 -12.48 -8.98
N GLY A 246 -3.59 -11.79 -8.31
CA GLY A 246 -4.99 -11.74 -8.71
C GLY A 246 -5.26 -10.62 -9.72
N ARG A 247 -5.92 -10.93 -10.83
CA ARG A 247 -6.27 -9.98 -11.90
C ARG A 247 -7.68 -10.24 -12.45
N VAL A 248 -8.23 -9.28 -13.17
CA VAL A 248 -9.36 -9.54 -14.08
C VAL A 248 -8.84 -10.42 -15.22
N CYS A 249 -9.54 -11.52 -15.56
CA CYS A 249 -9.09 -12.50 -16.58
C CYS A 249 -9.32 -12.00 -18.02
N GLY A 250 -8.80 -10.81 -18.35
CA GLY A 250 -8.83 -10.28 -19.70
C GLY A 250 -7.87 -11.01 -20.67
N PRO A 251 -7.84 -10.62 -21.95
CA PRO A 251 -7.07 -11.33 -22.99
C PRO A 251 -5.60 -11.59 -22.63
N ALA A 252 -4.93 -10.61 -21.99
CA ALA A 252 -3.54 -10.75 -21.57
C ALA A 252 -3.31 -11.86 -20.52
N CYS A 253 -4.26 -12.08 -19.60
CA CYS A 253 -4.16 -13.18 -18.63
C CYS A 253 -4.54 -14.51 -19.28
N GLN A 254 -5.43 -14.49 -20.27
CA GLN A 254 -5.87 -15.69 -20.99
C GLN A 254 -4.75 -16.29 -21.85
N SER A 255 -3.81 -15.48 -22.33
CA SER A 255 -2.66 -15.92 -23.13
C SER A 255 -1.48 -16.44 -22.30
N MET A 256 -1.56 -16.42 -20.97
CA MET A 256 -0.49 -16.88 -20.07
C MET A 256 -0.54 -18.39 -19.84
N HIS A 257 0.61 -19.05 -19.95
CA HIS A 257 0.74 -20.48 -19.71
C HIS A 257 1.73 -20.76 -18.56
N VAL A 258 1.61 -21.93 -17.96
CA VAL A 258 2.58 -22.41 -16.96
C VAL A 258 3.96 -22.55 -17.63
N GLY A 259 5.01 -22.10 -16.96
CA GLY A 259 6.38 -22.05 -17.47
C GLY A 259 6.73 -20.76 -18.25
N ASP A 260 5.74 -19.94 -18.61
CA ASP A 260 6.02 -18.59 -19.12
C ASP A 260 6.62 -17.70 -18.02
N GLN A 261 7.28 -16.62 -18.44
CA GLN A 261 7.77 -15.60 -17.52
C GLN A 261 6.79 -14.44 -17.40
N LEU A 262 6.67 -13.91 -16.19
CA LEU A 262 5.87 -12.74 -15.88
C LEU A 262 6.78 -11.61 -15.37
N LYS A 263 6.90 -10.54 -16.17
CA LYS A 263 7.56 -9.29 -15.80
C LYS A 263 6.56 -8.37 -15.11
N LEU A 264 6.69 -8.25 -13.79
CA LEU A 264 5.94 -7.31 -12.96
C LEU A 264 6.78 -6.06 -12.74
N PHE A 265 6.23 -4.88 -13.00
CA PHE A 265 7.00 -3.64 -12.88
C PHE A 265 6.16 -2.47 -12.36
N ASP A 266 6.77 -1.63 -11.53
CA ASP A 266 6.19 -0.36 -11.11
C ASP A 266 6.89 0.77 -11.85
N ARG A 267 6.14 1.40 -12.77
CA ARG A 267 6.65 2.50 -13.61
C ARG A 267 7.18 3.68 -12.79
N ARG A 268 6.60 3.94 -11.61
CA ARG A 268 7.01 5.06 -10.75
C ARG A 268 8.27 4.73 -9.95
N ALA A 269 8.38 3.49 -9.50
CA ALA A 269 9.55 3.04 -8.74
C ALA A 269 10.78 2.83 -9.65
N GLY A 270 10.59 2.63 -10.96
CA GLY A 270 11.69 2.42 -11.90
C GLY A 270 12.32 1.02 -11.81
N TRP A 271 11.66 0.07 -11.14
CA TRP A 271 12.13 -1.30 -11.00
C TRP A 271 10.98 -2.31 -10.96
N GLY A 272 11.31 -3.58 -11.07
CA GLY A 272 10.35 -4.69 -11.07
C GLY A 272 10.98 -6.03 -10.73
N ILE A 273 10.22 -7.10 -10.98
CA ILE A 273 10.66 -8.49 -10.80
C ILE A 273 10.25 -9.33 -12.00
N ILE A 274 11.03 -10.37 -12.29
CA ILE A 274 10.66 -11.45 -13.18
C ILE A 274 10.26 -12.65 -12.32
N CYS A 275 9.12 -13.24 -12.66
CA CYS A 275 8.58 -14.44 -12.06
C CYS A 275 8.39 -15.53 -13.11
N GLU A 276 8.42 -16.79 -12.70
CA GLU A 276 7.87 -17.93 -13.45
C GLU A 276 6.37 -18.06 -13.12
N ILE A 277 5.55 -18.32 -14.13
CA ILE A 277 4.14 -18.64 -13.95
C ILE A 277 4.02 -20.11 -13.56
N SER A 278 3.61 -20.37 -12.31
CA SER A 278 3.44 -21.73 -11.77
C SER A 278 2.01 -22.27 -11.89
N SER A 279 1.02 -21.39 -11.99
CA SER A 279 -0.38 -21.73 -12.31
C SER A 279 -1.12 -20.54 -12.94
N ASN A 280 -2.24 -20.79 -13.61
CA ASN A 280 -3.12 -19.73 -14.13
C ASN A 280 -4.58 -20.16 -14.01
N ASP A 281 -5.12 -20.04 -12.79
CA ASP A 281 -6.46 -20.52 -12.44
C ASP A 281 -7.50 -19.43 -12.70
N ARG A 282 -8.63 -19.80 -13.31
CA ARG A 282 -9.69 -18.86 -13.72
C ARG A 282 -10.95 -19.07 -12.87
N TYR A 283 -11.59 -17.97 -12.51
CA TYR A 283 -12.75 -17.92 -11.62
C TYR A 283 -13.81 -16.98 -12.18
N LYS A 284 -15.08 -17.18 -11.82
CA LYS A 284 -16.16 -16.28 -12.29
C LYS A 284 -16.12 -14.95 -11.55
N THR A 285 -15.71 -14.94 -10.28
CA THR A 285 -15.68 -13.73 -9.45
C THR A 285 -14.39 -13.64 -8.62
N PHE A 286 -14.08 -12.44 -8.11
CA PHE A 286 -13.00 -12.28 -7.12
C PHE A 286 -13.27 -13.04 -5.82
N LYS A 287 -14.55 -13.22 -5.46
CA LYS A 287 -14.94 -13.95 -4.24
C LYS A 287 -14.54 -15.41 -4.35
N GLU A 288 -14.94 -16.07 -5.44
CA GLU A 288 -14.57 -17.46 -5.72
C GLU A 288 -13.05 -17.64 -5.75
N MET A 289 -12.32 -16.71 -6.38
CA MET A 289 -10.86 -16.74 -6.41
C MET A 289 -10.25 -16.67 -5.00
N LEU A 290 -10.72 -15.75 -4.17
CA LEU A 290 -10.25 -15.56 -2.80
C LEU A 290 -10.60 -16.75 -1.89
N GLU A 291 -11.78 -17.34 -2.06
CA GLU A 291 -12.20 -18.54 -1.33
C GLU A 291 -11.34 -19.75 -1.71
N ALA A 292 -11.08 -19.94 -3.01
CA ALA A 292 -10.32 -21.08 -3.52
C ALA A 292 -8.81 -21.00 -3.21
N LYS A 293 -8.21 -19.81 -3.30
CA LYS A 293 -6.75 -19.63 -3.07
C LYS A 293 -6.41 -19.21 -1.64
N GLY A 294 -7.40 -18.76 -0.88
CA GLY A 294 -7.20 -18.11 0.41
C GLY A 294 -6.79 -16.65 0.28
N VAL A 295 -7.13 -15.84 1.29
CA VAL A 295 -6.88 -14.39 1.28
C VAL A 295 -5.38 -14.08 1.37
N LEU A 296 -4.66 -14.66 2.33
CA LEU A 296 -3.28 -14.27 2.61
C LEU A 296 -2.29 -14.59 1.48
N PRO A 297 -2.38 -15.73 0.76
CA PRO A 297 -1.53 -15.98 -0.40
C PRO A 297 -1.68 -14.97 -1.55
N LEU A 298 -2.82 -14.25 -1.61
CA LEU A 298 -3.10 -13.19 -2.57
C LEU A 298 -2.79 -11.79 -2.00
N LEU A 299 -3.11 -11.54 -0.73
CA LEU A 299 -3.03 -10.25 -0.04
C LEU A 299 -2.34 -10.35 1.33
N PRO A 300 -1.01 -10.57 1.39
CA PRO A 300 -0.29 -10.72 2.66
C PRO A 300 -0.35 -9.49 3.58
N GLN A 301 -0.61 -8.29 3.05
CA GLN A 301 -0.79 -7.08 3.86
C GLN A 301 -2.00 -7.15 4.81
N LEU A 302 -2.87 -8.15 4.67
CA LEU A 302 -3.99 -8.41 5.59
C LEU A 302 -3.64 -9.40 6.72
N GLU A 303 -2.38 -9.83 6.83
CA GLU A 303 -1.89 -10.77 7.86
C GLU A 303 -2.23 -10.30 9.27
N GLU A 304 -1.95 -9.04 9.62
CA GLU A 304 -2.30 -8.49 10.95
C GLU A 304 -3.81 -8.44 11.20
N LYS A 305 -4.62 -8.15 10.16
CA LYS A 305 -6.08 -8.15 10.27
C LYS A 305 -6.63 -9.57 10.45
N SER A 306 -5.99 -10.57 9.84
CA SER A 306 -6.42 -11.97 9.93
C SER A 306 -6.40 -12.54 11.35
N ILE A 307 -5.58 -11.95 12.23
CA ILE A 307 -5.50 -12.30 13.65
C ILE A 307 -6.77 -11.87 14.40
N ARG A 308 -7.43 -10.80 13.93
CA ARG A 308 -8.53 -10.12 14.65
C ARG A 308 -9.89 -10.32 14.01
N LEU A 309 -9.92 -10.60 12.71
CA LEU A 309 -11.14 -10.74 11.93
C LEU A 309 -11.53 -12.21 11.76
N SER A 310 -12.83 -12.48 11.73
CA SER A 310 -13.30 -13.78 11.29
C SER A 310 -12.95 -14.03 9.81
N LYS A 311 -12.99 -15.29 9.37
CA LYS A 311 -12.72 -15.66 7.96
C LYS A 311 -13.60 -14.88 6.98
N GLU A 312 -14.89 -14.72 7.29
CA GLU A 312 -15.83 -13.98 6.44
C GLU A 312 -15.50 -12.48 6.41
N GLN A 313 -15.21 -11.87 7.56
CA GLN A 313 -14.83 -10.45 7.63
C GLN A 313 -13.54 -10.19 6.86
N LEU A 314 -12.54 -11.07 6.98
CA LEU A 314 -11.29 -10.99 6.23
C LEU A 314 -11.51 -11.14 4.72
N LEU A 315 -12.42 -12.04 4.30
CA LEU A 315 -12.82 -12.19 2.90
C LEU A 315 -13.47 -10.91 2.36
N GLN A 316 -14.36 -10.28 3.14
CA GLN A 316 -15.00 -9.01 2.75
C GLN A 316 -13.98 -7.87 2.64
N GLU A 317 -13.01 -7.78 3.55
CA GLU A 317 -11.90 -6.83 3.44
C GLU A 317 -11.05 -7.07 2.18
N ALA A 318 -10.75 -8.33 1.87
CA ALA A 318 -10.03 -8.70 0.66
C ALA A 318 -10.80 -8.33 -0.62
N LEU A 319 -12.11 -8.56 -0.65
CA LEU A 319 -12.98 -8.15 -1.75
C LEU A 319 -12.97 -6.65 -1.96
N ARG A 320 -13.02 -5.85 -0.89
CA ARG A 320 -12.93 -4.38 -0.97
C ARG A 320 -11.61 -3.93 -1.61
N VAL A 321 -10.50 -4.60 -1.27
CA VAL A 321 -9.20 -4.32 -1.92
C VAL A 321 -9.30 -4.55 -3.42
N TYR A 322 -9.81 -5.70 -3.88
CA TYR A 322 -9.94 -6.00 -5.31
C TYR A 322 -10.91 -5.06 -6.04
N GLN A 323 -12.04 -4.74 -5.41
CA GLN A 323 -13.05 -3.84 -5.97
C GLN A 323 -12.53 -2.40 -6.09
N SER A 324 -11.58 -1.98 -5.25
CA SER A 324 -10.98 -0.65 -5.29
C SER A 324 -10.05 -0.40 -6.49
N PHE A 325 -9.61 -1.47 -7.20
CA PHE A 325 -8.72 -1.30 -8.34
C PHE A 325 -9.46 -0.72 -9.56
N PRO A 326 -8.84 0.22 -10.31
CA PRO A 326 -9.40 0.70 -11.57
C PRO A 326 -9.68 -0.44 -12.54
N GLY A 327 -10.91 -0.52 -13.04
CA GLY A 327 -11.34 -1.56 -13.97
C GLY A 327 -11.73 -2.90 -13.33
N SER A 328 -11.85 -2.96 -12.00
CA SER A 328 -12.32 -4.13 -11.24
C SER A 328 -13.71 -4.61 -11.69
N PHE A 329 -14.61 -3.68 -12.06
CA PHE A 329 -15.96 -3.98 -12.56
C PHE A 329 -15.99 -4.92 -13.79
N ARG A 330 -14.89 -4.98 -14.55
CA ARG A 330 -14.75 -5.88 -15.71
C ARG A 330 -14.70 -7.37 -15.32
N VAL A 331 -14.54 -7.69 -14.04
CA VAL A 331 -14.65 -9.07 -13.54
C VAL A 331 -16.00 -9.70 -13.90
N ASN A 332 -17.07 -8.90 -14.01
CA ASN A 332 -18.40 -9.41 -14.41
C ASN A 332 -18.43 -9.91 -15.86
N GLN A 333 -17.57 -9.36 -16.73
CA GLN A 333 -17.48 -9.75 -18.14
C GLN A 333 -16.43 -10.84 -18.36
N TYR A 334 -15.28 -10.72 -17.71
CA TYR A 334 -14.11 -11.56 -18.01
C TYR A 334 -13.80 -12.59 -16.93
N GLY A 335 -14.42 -12.51 -15.75
CA GLY A 335 -14.02 -13.27 -14.57
C GLY A 335 -12.73 -12.76 -13.93
N ALA A 336 -12.23 -13.53 -12.98
CA ALA A 336 -10.99 -13.30 -12.25
C ALA A 336 -9.95 -14.40 -12.58
N ALA A 337 -8.67 -14.08 -12.42
CA ALA A 337 -7.56 -15.01 -12.58
C ALA A 337 -6.63 -14.93 -11.36
N ALA A 338 -6.21 -16.09 -10.86
CA ALA A 338 -5.10 -16.22 -9.91
C ALA A 338 -3.89 -16.80 -10.64
N ILE A 339 -2.90 -15.94 -10.89
CA ILE A 339 -1.66 -16.32 -11.55
C ILE A 339 -0.65 -16.72 -10.49
N GLY A 340 -0.29 -18.01 -10.42
CA GLY A 340 0.76 -18.50 -9.54
C GLY A 340 2.10 -17.89 -9.94
N VAL A 341 2.80 -17.28 -8.97
CA VAL A 341 4.06 -16.58 -9.21
C VAL A 341 5.19 -17.18 -8.38
N LYS A 342 6.31 -17.48 -9.04
CA LYS A 342 7.56 -17.89 -8.38
C LYS A 342 8.65 -16.89 -8.77
N PHE A 343 9.23 -16.21 -7.79
CA PHE A 343 10.27 -15.22 -8.03
C PHE A 343 11.51 -15.83 -8.72
N ILE A 344 12.03 -15.15 -9.74
CA ILE A 344 13.29 -15.50 -10.41
C ILE A 344 14.37 -14.44 -10.10
N LYS A 345 14.12 -13.18 -10.47
CA LYS A 345 15.10 -12.10 -10.30
C LYS A 345 14.47 -10.71 -10.22
N LYS A 346 15.17 -9.79 -9.55
CA LYS A 346 14.86 -8.36 -9.55
C LYS A 346 15.44 -7.71 -10.81
N ILE A 347 14.72 -6.73 -11.36
CA ILE A 347 15.13 -5.98 -12.55
C ILE A 347 14.98 -4.49 -12.32
N TYR A 348 15.79 -3.70 -13.03
CA TYR A 348 15.72 -2.24 -13.07
C TYR A 348 15.45 -1.81 -14.51
N ASN A 349 14.69 -0.73 -14.68
CA ASN A 349 14.42 -0.16 -16.00
C ASN A 349 15.58 0.68 -16.52
#